data_AF-A0A7C5DZU7-F1
#
_entry.id   AF-A0A7C5DZU7-F1
#
_cell.length_a   1.000
_cell.length_b   1.000
_cell.length_c   1.000
_cell.angle_alpha   90.00
_cell.angle_beta   90.00
_cell.angle_gamma   90.00
#
_symmetry.space_group_name_H-M   'P 1'
#
loop_
_entity.id
_entity.type
_entity.pdbx_description
1 polymer ?
#
loop_
_entity_poly.entity_id
_entity_poly.type
_entity_poly.pdbx_seq_one_letter_code
_entity_poly.pdbx_strand_id
1 'polypeptide(L)' 'MTMKNFFYHSVVIKNINSNARELPSLDRLKKEYIEYLLKITDYNKTETAAILDISIPGLYKKMQRYGLSH' A
#
# COMPACT_ATOMS: atom_id res chain seq x y z
N MET A 1 4.07 32.12 35.74
CA MET A 1 4.33 30.99 34.83
C MET A 1 3.05 30.19 34.69
N THR A 2 2.29 30.43 33.62
CA THR A 2 0.88 30.00 33.49
C THR A 2 0.79 28.60 32.88
N MET A 3 0.08 27.68 33.55
CA MET A 3 -0.18 26.29 33.10
C MET A 3 -0.70 26.17 31.65
N LYS A 4 -1.30 27.24 31.11
CA LYS A 4 -1.77 27.31 29.72
C LYS A 4 -0.65 27.06 28.70
N ASN A 5 0.58 27.51 28.95
CA ASN A 5 1.70 27.30 28.01
C ASN A 5 2.14 25.84 27.94
N PHE A 6 2.16 25.14 29.07
CA PHE A 6 2.55 23.72 29.13
C PHE A 6 1.50 22.84 28.43
N PHE A 7 0.22 23.15 28.63
CA PHE A 7 -0.87 22.46 27.95
C PHE A 7 -0.84 22.69 26.44
N TYR A 8 -0.64 23.93 25.98
CA TYR A 8 -0.53 24.26 24.56
C TYR A 8 0.63 23.51 23.88
N HIS A 9 1.81 23.51 24.49
CA HIS A 9 2.95 22.75 23.95
C HIS A 9 2.71 21.24 23.95
N SER A 10 2.10 20.68 25.00
CA SER A 10 1.78 19.24 25.05
C SER A 10 0.74 18.81 23.99
N VAL A 11 -0.23 19.67 23.68
CA VAL A 11 -1.24 19.43 22.63
C VAL A 11 -0.61 19.51 21.25
N VAL A 12 0.26 20.49 21.01
CA VAL A 12 0.98 20.64 19.73
C VAL A 12 1.91 19.45 19.47
N ILE A 13 2.66 18.97 20.48
CA ILE A 13 3.56 17.81 20.31
C ILE A 13 2.78 16.52 19.99
N LYS A 14 1.60 16.31 20.57
CA LYS A 14 0.73 15.18 20.20
C LYS A 14 0.20 15.28 18.76
N ASN A 15 -0.08 16.50 18.28
CA ASN A 15 -0.63 16.74 16.94
C ASN A 15 0.42 16.68 15.82
N ILE A 16 1.70 16.87 16.14
CA ILE A 16 2.80 16.70 15.17
C ILE A 16 3.04 15.21 14.86
N ASN A 17 2.74 14.31 15.80
CA ASN A 17 2.88 12.85 15.60
C ASN A 17 1.65 12.17 14.96
N SER A 18 0.49 12.83 14.86
CA SER A 18 -0.71 12.25 14.23
C SER A 18 -0.70 12.29 12.70
N ASN A 19 0.35 12.86 12.09
CA ASN A 19 0.59 12.83 10.65
C ASN A 19 1.87 12.08 10.27
N ALA A 20 2.37 11.20 11.13
CA ALA A 20 3.36 10.22 10.70
C ALA A 20 2.70 9.35 9.62
N ARG A 21 2.88 9.74 8.35
CA ARG A 21 2.45 8.93 7.20
C ARG A 21 3.20 7.61 7.32
N GLU A 22 2.54 6.59 7.85
CA GLU A 22 3.07 5.23 7.84
C GLU A 22 3.40 4.90 6.39
N LEU A 23 4.70 4.72 6.12
CA LEU A 23 5.13 4.34 4.78
C LEU A 23 4.52 2.99 4.46
N PRO A 24 3.97 2.82 3.24
CA PRO A 24 3.38 1.55 2.85
C PRO A 24 4.45 0.46 2.88
N SER A 25 4.08 -0.72 3.35
CA SER A 25 4.96 -1.88 3.25
C SER A 25 5.21 -2.24 1.79
N LEU A 26 6.36 -2.83 1.50
CA LEU A 26 6.67 -3.34 0.15
C LEU A 26 5.59 -4.32 -0.33
N ASP A 27 5.03 -5.12 0.57
CA ASP A 27 3.99 -6.09 0.24
C ASP A 27 2.67 -5.42 -0.17
N ARG A 28 2.31 -4.33 0.50
CA ARG A 28 1.17 -3.49 0.12
C ARG A 28 1.38 -2.85 -1.25
N LEU A 29 2.56 -2.26 -1.50
CA LEU A 29 2.89 -1.66 -2.80
C LEU A 29 2.84 -2.69 -3.93
N LYS A 30 3.35 -3.90 -3.69
CA LYS A 30 3.28 -5.00 -4.65
C LYS A 30 1.83 -5.39 -4.97
N LYS A 31 0.98 -5.50 -3.95
CA LYS A 31 -0.45 -5.79 -4.14
C LYS A 31 -1.12 -4.72 -4.99
N GLU A 32 -0.96 -3.45 -4.61
CA GLU A 32 -1.57 -2.30 -5.31
C GLU A 32 -1.11 -2.24 -6.77
N TYR A 33 0.16 -2.52 -7.05
CA TYR A 33 0.69 -2.51 -8.41
C TYR A 33 0.15 -3.68 -9.25
N ILE A 34 0.06 -4.89 -8.70
CA ILE A 34 -0.55 -6.04 -9.41
C ILE A 34 -2.03 -5.75 -9.71
N GLU A 35 -2.76 -5.20 -8.74
CA GLU A 35 -4.17 -4.83 -8.93
C GLU A 35 -4.36 -3.73 -9.98
N TYR A 36 -3.47 -2.74 -10.00
CA TYR A 36 -3.44 -1.71 -11.04
C TYR A 36 -3.21 -2.31 -12.43
N LEU A 37 -2.20 -3.17 -12.59
CA LEU A 37 -1.91 -3.82 -13.87
C LEU A 37 -3.09 -4.66 -14.37
N LEU A 38 -3.69 -5.47 -13.49
CA LEU A 38 -4.89 -6.24 -13.83
C LEU A 38 -6.02 -5.34 -14.34
N LYS A 39 -6.23 -4.15 -13.75
CA LYS A 39 -7.28 -3.22 -14.19
C LYS A 39 -6.99 -2.61 -15.56
N ILE A 40 -5.74 -2.21 -15.82
CA ILE A 40 -5.40 -1.55 -17.11
C ILE A 40 -5.25 -2.54 -18.27
N THR A 41 -5.04 -3.83 -17.98
CA THR A 41 -5.00 -4.89 -18.99
C THR A 41 -6.31 -5.65 -19.10
N ASP A 42 -7.45 -5.09 -18.65
CA ASP A 42 -8.77 -5.74 -18.68
C ASP A 42 -8.76 -7.18 -18.09
N TYR A 43 -8.00 -7.37 -17.01
CA TYR A 43 -7.77 -8.64 -16.31
C TYR A 43 -7.09 -9.73 -17.15
N ASN A 44 -6.40 -9.36 -18.23
CA ASN A 44 -5.54 -10.24 -18.99
C ASN A 44 -4.30 -10.68 -18.18
N LYS A 45 -4.41 -11.86 -17.57
CA LYS A 45 -3.38 -12.44 -16.70
C LYS A 45 -2.07 -12.74 -17.44
N THR A 46 -2.14 -13.11 -18.72
CA THR A 46 -0.95 -13.38 -19.54
C THR A 46 -0.16 -12.10 -19.77
N GLU A 47 -0.86 -11.03 -20.15
CA GLU A 47 -0.25 -9.72 -20.37
C GLU A 47 0.27 -9.10 -19.06
N THR A 48 -0.50 -9.18 -17.98
CA THR A 48 -0.04 -8.76 -16.65
C THR A 48 1.23 -9.51 -16.21
N ALA A 49 1.30 -10.83 -16.44
CA ALA A 49 2.47 -11.63 -16.12
C ALA A 49 3.69 -11.24 -16.98
N ALA A 50 3.46 -10.94 -18.26
CA ALA A 50 4.50 -10.46 -19.17
C ALA A 50 5.05 -9.10 -18.74
N ILE A 51 4.19 -8.14 -18.36
CA ILE A 51 4.60 -6.81 -17.87
C ILE A 51 5.41 -6.92 -16.57
N LEU A 52 5.01 -7.83 -15.67
CA LEU A 52 5.70 -8.06 -14.40
C LEU A 52 6.99 -8.90 -14.55
N ASP A 53 7.28 -9.41 -15.75
CA ASP A 53 8.37 -10.34 -16.03
C ASP A 53 8.35 -11.57 -15.08
N ILE A 54 7.18 -12.17 -14.91
CA ILE A 54 6.98 -13.37 -14.09
C ILE A 54 6.21 -14.44 -14.87
N SER A 55 6.33 -15.68 -14.43
CA SER A 55 5.50 -16.76 -14.97
C SER A 55 4.03 -16.60 -14.57
N ILE A 56 3.11 -17.03 -15.44
CA ILE A 56 1.66 -17.04 -15.14
C ILE A 56 1.37 -17.75 -13.80
N PRO A 57 1.93 -18.95 -13.49
CA PRO A 57 1.74 -19.57 -12.18
C PRO A 57 2.26 -18.71 -11.02
N GLY A 58 3.34 -17.96 -11.23
CA GLY A 58 3.88 -17.01 -10.26
C GLY A 58 2.92 -15.85 -9.98
N LEU A 59 2.26 -15.34 -11.01
CA LEU A 59 1.20 -14.35 -10.87
C LEU A 59 0.02 -14.90 -10.06
N TYR A 60 -0.49 -16.09 -10.42
CA TYR A 60 -1.59 -16.74 -9.68
C TYR A 60 -1.27 -16.94 -8.19
N LYS A 61 -0.05 -17.40 -7.85
CA LYS A 61 0.38 -17.54 -6.45
C LYS A 61 0.37 -16.21 -5.70
N LYS A 62 0.83 -15.13 -6.34
CA LYS A 62 0.79 -13.78 -5.76
C LYS A 62 -0.64 -13.29 -5.59
N MET A 63 -1.50 -13.49 -6.58
CA MET A 63 -2.92 -13.13 -6.51
C MET A 63 -3.63 -13.85 -5.36
N GLN A 64 -3.42 -15.17 -5.20
CA GLN A 64 -3.94 -15.94 -4.06
C GLN A 64 -3.43 -15.39 -2.72
N ARG A 65 -2.12 -15.13 -2.62
CA ARG A 65 -1.51 -14.55 -1.40
C ARG A 65 -2.10 -13.19 -1.04
N TYR A 66 -2.50 -12.40 -2.02
CA TYR A 66 -3.04 -11.05 -1.82
C TYR A 66 -4.57 -10.97 -1.79
N GLY A 67 -5.26 -12.10 -1.99
CA GLY A 67 -6.72 -12.16 -2.02
C GLY A 67 -7.33 -11.50 -3.27
N LEU A 68 -6.64 -11.53 -4.41
CA LEU A 68 -7.12 -11.00 -5.70
C LEU A 68 -7.84 -12.13 -6.47
N SER A 69 -9.15 -12.00 -6.70
CA SER A 69 -10.01 -13.06 -7.27
C SER A 69 -10.45 -12.85 -8.72
N HIS A 70 -9.99 -11.78 -9.36
CA HIS A 70 -10.36 -11.39 -10.73
C HIS A 70 -9.65 -12.29 -11.74
#